data_AF-A0AAW7PX03-F1
#
_entry.id   AF-A0AAW7PX03-F1
#
_cell.length_a   1.000
_cell.length_b   1.000
_cell.length_c   1.000
_cell.angle_alpha   90.00
_cell.angle_beta   90.00
_cell.angle_gamma   90.00
#
_symmetry.space_group_name_H-M   'P 1'
#
loop_
_entity.id
_entity.type
_entity.pdbx_description
1 polymer ?
#
loop_
_entity_poly.entity_id
_entity_poly.type
_entity_poly.pdbx_seq_one_letter_code
_entity_poly.pdbx_strand_id
1 'polypeptide(L)'
;MKLAITLSILLGASSLFATSLVQKAKDSGLEAIPAQKAQLMKLIDDPKDPITREKVDLGKKLYFDPRLSKSGIISCNAYIGVFGQECRSSTGHFCNEIF
;
A
#
# COMPACT_ATOMS: atom_id res chain seq x y z
N MET A 1 -38.48 29.98 2.92
CA MET A 1 -38.54 28.50 3.04
C MET A 1 -38.43 27.77 1.69
N LYS A 2 -39.06 28.23 0.60
CA LYS A 2 -38.98 27.60 -0.73
C LYS A 2 -37.57 27.61 -1.36
N LEU A 3 -36.78 28.67 -1.14
CA LEU A 3 -35.42 28.80 -1.70
C LEU A 3 -34.38 27.87 -1.04
N ALA A 4 -34.58 27.53 0.24
CA ALA A 4 -33.71 26.59 0.96
C ALA A 4 -33.91 25.15 0.46
N ILE A 5 -35.15 24.78 0.13
CA ILE A 5 -35.53 23.45 -0.37
C ILE A 5 -34.95 23.23 -1.78
N THR A 6 -34.93 24.25 -2.64
CA THR A 6 -34.36 24.14 -3.99
C THR A 6 -32.84 23.98 -4.00
N LEU A 7 -32.13 24.56 -3.03
CA LEU A 7 -30.68 24.46 -2.93
C LEU A 7 -30.23 23.07 -2.45
N SER A 8 -31.00 22.44 -1.56
CA SER A 8 -30.75 21.08 -1.06
C SER A 8 -30.85 20.01 -2.16
N ILE A 9 -31.75 20.20 -3.14
CA ILE A 9 -31.94 19.26 -4.27
C ILE A 9 -30.76 19.35 -5.25
N LEU A 10 -30.17 20.53 -5.43
CA LEU A 10 -29.05 20.74 -6.36
C LEU A 10 -27.74 20.11 -5.85
N LEU A 11 -27.52 20.07 -4.53
CA LEU A 11 -26.35 19.40 -3.93
C LEU A 11 -26.45 17.87 -3.94
N GLY A 12 -27.64 17.28 -4.08
CA GLY A 12 -27.82 15.83 -4.13
C GLY A 12 -27.50 15.19 -5.49
N ALA A 13 -27.41 15.98 -6.57
CA ALA A 13 -27.21 15.44 -7.92
C ALA A 13 -25.75 15.06 -8.22
N SER A 14 -24.77 15.58 -7.48
CA SER A 14 -23.34 15.33 -7.72
C SER A 14 -22.86 13.96 -7.23
N SER A 15 -23.60 13.25 -6.38
CA SER A 15 -23.24 11.90 -5.90
C SER A 15 -23.50 10.78 -6.91
N LEU A 16 -24.21 11.06 -8.01
CA LEU A 16 -24.60 10.04 -9.00
C LEU A 16 -23.49 9.69 -10.00
N PHE A 17 -22.41 10.47 -10.08
CA PHE A 17 -21.34 10.28 -11.08
C PHE A 17 -20.24 9.30 -10.66
N ALA A 18 -20.17 8.88 -9.38
CA ALA A 18 -19.11 8.01 -8.87
C ALA A 18 -19.37 6.50 -9.04
N THR A 19 -20.61 6.11 -9.31
CA THR A 19 -21.03 4.69 -9.36
C THR A 19 -20.46 3.93 -10.56
N SER A 20 -20.25 4.59 -11.69
CA SER A 20 -19.72 3.96 -12.92
C SER A 20 -18.26 3.50 -12.78
N LEU A 21 -17.44 4.26 -12.04
CA LEU A 21 -16.02 3.92 -11.81
C LEU A 21 -15.88 2.73 -10.86
N VAL A 22 -16.69 2.68 -9.81
CA VAL A 22 -16.72 1.55 -8.87
C VAL A 22 -17.19 0.29 -9.58
N GLN A 23 -18.19 0.41 -10.46
CA GLN A 23 -18.69 -0.74 -11.21
C GLN A 23 -17.63 -1.26 -12.19
N LYS A 24 -16.97 -0.37 -12.95
CA LYS A 24 -15.89 -0.75 -13.86
C LYS A 24 -14.71 -1.41 -13.14
N ALA A 25 -14.36 -0.96 -11.94
CA ALA A 25 -13.32 -1.57 -11.12
C ALA A 25 -13.66 -3.01 -10.72
N LYS A 26 -14.90 -3.23 -10.26
CA LYS A 26 -15.40 -4.58 -9.92
C LYS A 26 -15.45 -5.50 -11.14
N ASP A 27 -15.93 -5.00 -12.26
CA ASP A 27 -16.02 -5.77 -13.52
C ASP A 27 -14.62 -6.10 -14.07
N SER A 28 -13.60 -5.30 -13.72
CA SER A 28 -12.18 -5.58 -14.04
C SER A 28 -11.53 -6.57 -13.07
N GLY A 29 -12.27 -7.13 -12.11
CA GLY A 29 -11.77 -8.09 -11.14
C GLY A 29 -10.98 -7.45 -9.99
N LEU A 30 -11.09 -6.14 -9.77
CA LEU A 30 -10.48 -5.50 -8.62
C LEU A 30 -11.30 -5.79 -7.37
N GLU A 31 -10.69 -6.52 -6.44
CA GLU A 31 -11.28 -6.84 -5.13
C GLU A 31 -10.62 -6.01 -4.03
N ALA A 32 -11.42 -5.70 -3.00
CA ALA A 32 -10.90 -5.01 -1.83
C ALA A 32 -10.00 -5.95 -1.01
N ILE A 33 -8.92 -5.40 -0.46
CA ILE A 33 -8.06 -6.14 0.48
C ILE A 33 -8.90 -6.52 1.70
N PRO A 34 -8.93 -7.80 2.11
CA PRO A 34 -9.73 -8.23 3.23
C PRO A 34 -9.23 -7.60 4.54
N ALA A 35 -10.13 -6.94 5.27
CA ALA A 35 -9.80 -6.32 6.57
C ALA A 35 -9.47 -7.36 7.65
N GLN A 36 -9.93 -8.59 7.49
CA GLN A 36 -9.70 -9.66 8.45
C GLN A 36 -8.34 -10.31 8.21
N LYS A 37 -7.47 -10.25 9.22
CA LYS A 37 -6.13 -10.86 9.18
C LYS A 37 -6.16 -12.32 8.75
N ALA A 38 -7.09 -13.13 9.28
CA ALA A 38 -7.18 -14.55 8.95
C ALA A 38 -7.47 -14.82 7.46
N GLN A 39 -8.25 -13.94 6.81
CA GLN A 39 -8.52 -14.04 5.38
C GLN A 39 -7.29 -13.59 4.59
N LEU A 40 -6.65 -12.50 5.00
CA LEU A 40 -5.42 -12.03 4.38
C LEU A 40 -4.30 -13.08 4.44
N MET A 41 -4.10 -13.72 5.59
CA MET A 41 -3.07 -14.78 5.75
C MET A 41 -3.30 -15.96 4.80
N LYS A 42 -4.54 -16.33 4.48
CA LYS A 42 -4.81 -17.39 3.50
C LYS A 42 -4.35 -17.04 2.08
N LEU A 43 -4.23 -15.75 1.78
CA LEU A 43 -3.80 -15.28 0.46
C LEU A 43 -2.28 -15.10 0.38
N ILE A 44 -1.62 -14.78 1.50
CA ILE A 44 -0.19 -14.41 1.51
C ILE A 44 0.76 -15.46 2.09
N ASP A 45 0.25 -16.40 2.89
CA ASP A 45 1.08 -17.39 3.58
C ASP A 45 1.39 -18.56 2.65
N ASP A 46 2.67 -18.93 2.52
CA ASP A 46 3.11 -20.10 1.76
C ASP A 46 3.27 -21.29 2.72
N PRO A 47 2.61 -22.45 2.47
CA PRO A 47 2.80 -23.65 3.27
C PRO A 47 4.26 -24.12 3.40
N LYS A 48 5.12 -23.81 2.42
CA LYS A 48 6.55 -24.15 2.42
C LYS A 48 7.40 -23.14 3.18
N ASP A 49 6.95 -21.90 3.31
CA ASP A 49 7.62 -20.84 4.07
C ASP A 49 6.61 -20.06 4.93
N PRO A 50 6.13 -20.66 6.03
CA PRO A 50 5.08 -20.04 6.82
C PRO A 50 5.58 -18.78 7.52
N ILE A 51 4.70 -17.78 7.55
CA ILE A 51 4.91 -16.51 8.24
C ILE A 51 4.71 -16.73 9.75
N THR A 52 5.82 -16.91 10.46
CA THR A 52 5.82 -17.02 11.92
C THR A 52 6.01 -15.66 12.59
N ARG A 53 5.67 -15.56 13.88
CA ARG A 53 5.86 -14.32 14.65
C ARG A 53 7.33 -13.93 14.73
N GLU A 54 8.20 -14.91 14.92
CA GLU A 54 9.64 -14.73 15.05
C GLU A 54 10.23 -14.17 13.74
N LYS A 55 9.76 -14.65 12.58
CA LYS A 55 10.15 -14.12 11.28
C LYS A 55 9.66 -12.69 11.07
N VAL A 56 8.44 -12.39 11.48
CA VAL A 56 7.89 -11.04 11.40
C VAL A 56 8.69 -10.07 12.28
N ASP A 57 9.01 -10.48 13.51
CA ASP A 57 9.79 -9.65 14.43
C ASP A 57 11.24 -9.46 13.97
N LEU A 58 11.86 -10.51 13.42
CA LEU A 58 13.17 -10.42 12.79
C LEU A 58 13.12 -9.50 11.57
N GLY A 59 12.18 -9.73 10.66
CA GLY A 59 11.98 -8.92 9.46
C GLY A 59 11.75 -7.45 9.79
N LYS A 60 10.97 -7.16 10.85
CA LYS A 60 10.78 -5.80 11.35
C LYS A 60 12.10 -5.18 11.80
N LYS A 61 12.95 -5.89 12.54
CA LYS A 61 14.26 -5.36 12.94
C LYS A 61 15.14 -5.06 11.72
N LEU A 62 15.23 -6.00 10.78
CA LEU A 62 16.05 -5.87 9.58
C LEU A 62 15.55 -4.75 8.65
N TYR A 63 14.23 -4.56 8.54
CA TYR A 63 13.63 -3.50 7.72
C TYR A 63 14.09 -2.09 8.11
N PHE A 64 14.34 -1.87 9.41
CA PHE A 64 14.83 -0.60 9.95
C PHE A 64 16.35 -0.57 10.16
N ASP A 65 17.09 -1.63 9.83
CA ASP A 65 18.54 -1.71 10.08
C ASP A 65 19.34 -1.11 8.92
N PRO A 66 19.98 0.07 9.09
CA PRO A 66 20.74 0.70 8.02
C PRO A 66 22.09 0.02 7.76
N ARG A 67 22.54 -0.85 8.67
CA ARG A 67 23.83 -1.55 8.56
C ARG A 67 23.82 -2.65 7.50
N LEU A 68 22.64 -3.01 6.99
CA LEU A 68 22.50 -3.94 5.88
C LEU A 68 22.89 -3.30 4.53
N SER A 69 22.88 -1.97 4.44
CA SER A 69 23.48 -1.28 3.30
C SER A 69 24.99 -1.25 3.47
N LYS A 70 25.75 -1.43 2.38
CA LYS A 70 27.21 -1.22 2.37
C LYS A 70 27.62 0.19 2.80
N SER A 71 26.77 1.21 2.61
CA SER A 71 26.99 2.56 3.15
C SER A 71 26.75 2.69 4.67
N GLY A 72 26.04 1.73 5.29
CA GLY A 72 25.73 1.70 6.72
C GLY A 72 24.71 2.75 7.19
N ILE A 73 24.16 3.57 6.29
CA ILE A 73 23.29 4.71 6.61
C ILE A 73 21.86 4.58 6.07
N ILE A 74 21.61 3.58 5.20
CA ILE A 74 20.34 3.43 4.47
C ILE A 74 19.65 2.11 4.85
N SER A 75 18.37 2.17 5.24
CA SER A 75 17.50 1.01 5.52
C SER A 75 16.31 0.95 4.55
N CYS A 76 15.58 -0.17 4.51
CA CYS A 76 14.38 -0.32 3.66
C CYS A 76 13.28 0.70 3.99
N ASN A 77 13.16 1.09 5.27
CA ASN A 77 12.21 2.11 5.70
C ASN A 77 12.48 3.49 5.06
N ALA A 78 13.74 3.83 4.80
CA ALA A 78 14.12 5.16 4.33
C ALA A 78 13.43 5.54 3.00
N TYR A 79 13.17 4.56 2.13
CA TYR A 79 12.53 4.82 0.84
C TYR A 79 11.01 4.69 0.88
N ILE A 80 10.46 3.79 1.69
CA ILE A 80 9.01 3.62 1.81
C ILE A 80 8.35 4.79 2.55
N GLY A 81 9.07 5.45 3.47
CA GLY A 81 8.59 6.64 4.17
C GLY A 81 8.65 7.94 3.37
N VAL A 82 9.48 8.03 2.32
CA VAL A 82 9.69 9.27 1.53
C VAL A 82 9.08 9.17 0.13
N PHE A 83 9.11 7.99 -0.49
CA PHE A 83 8.59 7.75 -1.83
C PHE A 83 7.87 6.41 -1.85
N GLY A 84 6.59 6.41 -1.51
CA GLY A 84 5.75 5.23 -1.62
C GLY A 84 5.66 4.75 -3.07
N GLN A 85 6.61 3.91 -3.51
CA GLN A 85 6.73 3.16 -4.77
C GLN A 85 7.87 3.56 -5.74
N GLU A 86 8.70 4.59 -5.49
CA GLU A 86 9.63 5.05 -6.54
C GLU A 86 11.13 4.88 -6.20
N CYS A 87 11.69 3.73 -6.58
CA CYS A 87 13.12 3.63 -6.89
C CYS A 87 13.41 4.39 -8.20
N ARG A 88 13.26 5.72 -8.20
CA ARG A 88 13.80 6.58 -9.28
C ARG A 88 15.22 7.03 -8.93
N SER A 89 16.03 6.09 -8.47
CA SER A 89 17.48 6.18 -8.49
C SER A 89 18.00 5.28 -9.60
N SER A 90 17.55 5.56 -10.83
CA SER A 90 18.09 5.02 -12.08
C SER A 90 19.45 5.63 -12.41
N THR A 91 20.34 5.74 -11.43
CA THR A 91 21.77 5.81 -11.65
C THR A 91 22.33 4.56 -10.99
N GLY A 92 22.57 3.52 -11.80
CA GLY A 92 23.01 2.19 -11.38
C GLY A 92 24.31 2.13 -10.58
N HIS A 93 24.91 3.27 -10.25
CA HIS A 93 26.03 3.39 -9.31
C HIS A 93 25.58 3.18 -7.84
N PHE A 94 24.38 3.64 -7.45
CA PHE A 94 23.97 3.63 -6.02
C PHE A 94 23.41 2.27 -5.54
N CYS A 95 22.76 1.47 -6.41
CA CYS A 95 22.37 0.10 -6.03
C CYS A 95 23.59 -0.81 -5.80
N ASN A 96 24.70 -0.54 -6.48
CA ASN A 96 25.96 -1.27 -6.31
C ASN A 96 26.74 -0.85 -5.04
N GLU A 97 26.22 0.16 -4.33
CA GLU A 97 26.73 0.59 -3.02
C GLU A 97 25.80 0.23 -1.86
N ILE A 98 24.70 -0.50 -2.13
CA ILE A 98 23.83 -1.04 -1.08
C ILE A 98 24.18 -2.51 -0.79
N PHE A 99 24.69 -3.26 -1.77
CA PHE A 99 25.26 -4.60 -1.59
C PHE A 99 26.78 -4.61 -1.77
#